data_AF-A0A2K0UFI4-F1
#
_entry.id   AF-A0A2K0UFI4-F1
#
_cell.length_a   1.000
_cell.length_b   1.000
_cell.length_c   1.000
_cell.angle_alpha   90.00
_cell.angle_beta   90.00
_cell.angle_gamma   90.00
#
_symmetry.space_group_name_H-M   'P 1'
#
loop_
_entity.id
_entity.type
_entity.pdbx_description
1 polymer ?
#
loop_
_entity_poly.entity_id
_entity_poly.type
_entity_poly.pdbx_seq_one_letter_code
_entity_poly.pdbx_strand_id
1 'polypeptide(L)' 'MNGEDPAERPDYITTVINGLERYNPEAVGTLESYLQEQCDQKFADCNANRTLLKL' A
#
# COMPACT_ATOMS: atom_id res chain seq x y z
N MET A 1 -5.84 6.69 16.52
CA MET A 1 -4.67 5.86 16.13
C MET A 1 -4.16 6.42 14.81
N ASN A 2 -3.10 7.24 14.87
CA ASN A 2 -2.37 7.64 13.67
C ASN A 2 -1.63 6.39 13.21
N GLY A 3 -2.28 5.59 12.38
CA GLY A 3 -1.68 4.42 11.77
C GLY A 3 -0.54 4.92 10.91
N GLU A 4 0.68 4.64 11.35
CA GLU A 4 1.92 5.24 10.86
C GLU A 4 2.02 5.02 9.35
N ASP A 5 1.98 6.10 8.58
CA ASP A 5 2.47 6.07 7.20
C ASP A 5 3.99 5.89 7.26
N PRO A 6 4.59 5.07 6.37
CA PRO A 6 6.03 4.87 6.37
C PRO A 6 6.73 6.20 6.03
N ALA A 7 7.91 6.41 6.61
CA ALA A 7 8.72 7.59 6.33
C ALA A 7 9.15 7.67 4.85
N GLU A 8 9.38 6.51 4.23
CA GLU A 8 9.69 6.39 2.82
C GLU A 8 8.75 5.34 2.19
N ARG A 9 7.94 5.78 1.23
CA ARG A 9 7.02 4.93 0.46
C ARG A 9 7.57 4.81 -0.97
N PRO A 10 7.67 3.60 -1.53
CA PRO A 10 8.08 3.45 -2.92
C PRO A 10 7.18 4.23 -3.89
N ASP A 11 7.76 4.82 -4.94
CA ASP A 11 7.02 5.61 -5.93
C ASP A 11 5.87 4.84 -6.58
N TYR A 12 6.07 3.54 -6.83
CA TYR A 12 5.03 2.69 -7.43
C TYR A 12 3.81 2.54 -6.50
N ILE A 13 4.01 2.46 -5.18
CA ILE A 13 2.91 2.43 -4.20
C ILE A 13 2.25 3.81 -4.08
N THR A 14 3.05 4.88 -4.07
CA THR A 14 2.53 6.26 -4.06
C THR A 14 1.65 6.53 -5.29
N THR A 15 2.06 6.05 -6.45
CA THR A 15 1.32 6.19 -7.71
C THR A 15 0.00 5.42 -7.65
N VAL A 16 0.01 4.18 -7.15
CA VAL A 16 -1.21 3.39 -7.00
C VAL A 16 -2.21 4.07 -6.06
N ILE A 17 -1.77 4.44 -4.85
CA ILE A 17 -2.66 4.99 -3.81
C ILE A 17 -3.22 6.36 -4.19
N ASN A 18 -2.41 7.24 -4.79
CA ASN A 18 -2.83 8.60 -5.13
C ASN A 18 -3.45 8.70 -6.54
N GLY A 19 -3.16 7.74 -7.42
CA GLY A 19 -3.64 7.67 -8.79
C GLY A 19 -5.01 7.04 -8.94
N LEU A 20 -5.43 6.85 -10.19
CA LEU A 20 -6.67 6.15 -10.54
C LEU A 20 -6.55 4.63 -10.36
N GLU A 21 -5.32 4.10 -10.31
CA GLU A 21 -5.03 2.67 -10.15
C GLU A 21 -5.54 2.09 -8.83
N ARG A 22 -5.79 2.93 -7.80
CA ARG A 22 -6.46 2.49 -6.55
C ARG A 22 -7.86 1.92 -6.72
N TYR A 23 -8.46 2.05 -7.90
CA TYR A 23 -9.76 1.45 -8.25
C TYR A 23 -9.61 0.31 -9.28
N ASN A 24 -8.38 0.03 -9.73
CA ASN A 24 -8.11 -1.07 -10.66
C ASN A 24 -7.85 -2.36 -9.86
N PRO A 25 -8.65 -3.43 -10.02
CA PRO A 25 -8.41 -4.71 -9.35
C PRO A 25 -7.05 -5.33 -9.71
N GLU A 26 -6.43 -4.97 -10.84
CA GLU A 26 -5.07 -5.43 -11.17
C GLU A 26 -4.01 -4.92 -10.18
N ALA A 27 -4.30 -3.84 -9.43
CA ALA A 27 -3.39 -3.30 -8.41
C ALA A 27 -3.32 -4.16 -7.13
N VAL A 28 -4.21 -5.13 -6.95
CA VAL A 28 -4.25 -6.01 -5.75
C VAL A 28 -2.92 -6.74 -5.57
N GLY A 29 -2.39 -7.36 -6.63
CA GLY A 29 -1.14 -8.13 -6.54
C GLY A 29 0.06 -7.26 -6.15
N THR A 30 0.10 -6.01 -6.62
CA THR A 30 1.13 -5.03 -6.23
C THR A 30 1.04 -4.69 -4.75
N LEU A 31 -0.19 -4.44 -4.25
CA LEU A 31 -0.42 -4.09 -2.85
C LEU A 31 -0.21 -5.28 -1.90
N GLU A 32 -0.52 -6.51 -2.31
CA GLU A 32 -0.23 -7.73 -1.55
C GLU A 32 1.28 -7.98 -1.44
N SER A 33 2.01 -7.81 -2.54
CA SER A 33 3.48 -7.92 -2.55
C SER A 33 4.11 -6.91 -1.59
N TYR A 34 3.61 -5.67 -1.60
CA TYR A 34 4.07 -4.64 -0.67
C TYR A 34 3.66 -4.90 0.79
N LEU A 35 2.50 -5.51 1.02
CA LEU A 35 2.11 -5.96 2.36
C LEU A 35 3.05 -7.05 2.89
N GLN A 36 3.51 -7.97 2.03
CA GLN A 36 4.52 -8.94 2.41
C GLN A 36 5.83 -8.25 2.82
N GLU A 37 6.28 -7.24 2.07
CA GLU A 37 7.48 -6.46 2.42
C GLU A 37 7.34 -5.73 3.76
N GLN A 38 6.16 -5.16 4.05
CA GLN A 38 5.84 -4.57 5.34
C GLN A 38 6.04 -5.58 6.49
N CYS A 39 5.55 -6.81 6.32
CA CYS A 39 5.70 -7.87 7.31
C CYS A 39 7.17 -8.28 7.52
N ASP A 40 7.92 -8.48 6.43
CA ASP A 40 9.34 -8.87 6.48
C ASP A 40 10.21 -7.81 7.16
N GLN A 41 9.97 -6.54 6.82
CA GLN A 41 10.75 -5.40 7.33
C GLN A 41 10.20 -4.82 8.64
N LYS A 42 9.08 -5.36 9.14
CA LYS A 42 8.43 -4.96 10.40
C LYS A 42 8.05 -3.48 10.45
N PHE A 43 7.47 -2.97 9.36
CA PHE A 43 6.83 -1.65 9.33
C PHE A 43 5.38 -1.78 8.85
N ALA A 44 4.64 -0.68 8.88
CA ALA A 44 3.27 -0.65 8.37
C ALA A 44 3.06 0.57 7.49
N ASP A 45 2.23 0.41 6.47
CA ASP A 45 1.65 1.47 5.67
C ASP A 45 0.12 1.33 5.70
N CYS A 46 -0.47 2.04 6.67
CA CYS A 46 -1.90 1.95 6.90
C CYS A 46 -2.72 2.43 5.70
N ASN A 47 -2.19 3.33 4.87
CA ASN A 47 -2.91 3.84 3.71
C ASN A 47 -2.88 2.85 2.54
N ALA A 48 -1.73 2.20 2.31
CA ALA A 48 -1.63 1.09 1.35
C ALA A 48 -2.57 -0.06 1.76
N ASN A 49 -2.54 -0.45 3.03
CA ASN A 49 -3.35 -1.57 3.53
C ASN A 49 -4.86 -1.26 3.45
N ARG A 50 -5.26 0.00 3.70
CA ARG A 50 -6.65 0.44 3.48
C ARG A 50 -7.05 0.45 2.01
N THR A 51 -6.11 0.74 1.12
CA THR A 51 -6.37 0.72 -0.33
C THR A 51 -6.59 -0.71 -0.79
N LEU A 52 -5.76 -1.65 -0.33
CA LEU A 52 -5.94 -3.08 -0.59
C LEU A 52 -7.31 -3.58 -0.11
N LEU A 53 -7.73 -3.23 1.11
CA LEU A 53 -9.04 -3.63 1.65
C LEU A 53 -10.26 -3.05 0.93
N LYS A 54 -10.08 -2.03 0.08
CA LYS A 54 -11.18 -1.42 -0.69
C LYS A 54 -11.38 -2.06 -2.05
N LEU A 55 -10.37 -2.78 -2.55
CA LEU A 55 -10.38 -3.49 -3.81
C LEU A 55 -10.91 -4.92 -3.61
#